data_AF-A0A4U6RG15-F1
#
_entry.id   AF-A0A4U6RG15-F1
#
_cell.length_a   1.000
_cell.length_b   1.000
_cell.length_c   1.000
_cell.angle_alpha   90.00
_cell.angle_beta   90.00
_cell.angle_gamma   90.00
#
_symmetry.space_group_name_H-M   'P 1'
#
loop_
_entity.id
_entity.type
_entity.pdbx_description
1 polymer ?
#
loop_
_entity_poly.entity_id
_entity_poly.type
_entity_poly.pdbx_seq_one_letter_code
_entity_poly.pdbx_strand_id
1 'polypeptide(L)' 'MVIDAAPMQARFLVRRGSTDWMVYDRERKGPAQLEKDGRFAEKLTKEQAEQIKQRLTVWNSQPTSG' A
#
# COMPACT_ATOMS: atom_id res chain seq x y z
N MET A 1 23.67 -14.70 14.14
CA MET A 1 22.73 -13.60 14.45
C MET A 1 21.52 -13.83 13.56
N VAL A 2 20.43 -14.37 14.09
CA VAL A 2 19.19 -14.46 13.30
C VAL A 2 18.70 -13.03 13.16
N ILE A 3 18.75 -12.48 11.94
CA ILE A 3 18.02 -11.26 11.66
C ILE A 3 16.55 -11.66 11.71
N ASP A 4 15.94 -11.50 12.89
CA ASP A 4 14.51 -11.37 13.00
C ASP A 4 14.18 -10.06 12.27
N ALA A 5 14.17 -10.13 10.94
CA ALA A 5 13.56 -9.12 10.11
C ALA A 5 12.07 -9.27 10.38
N ALA A 6 11.63 -8.76 11.54
CA ALA A 6 10.24 -8.54 11.87
C ALA A 6 9.62 -8.04 10.57
N PRO A 7 8.64 -8.78 9.98
CA PRO A 7 8.28 -8.62 8.57
C PRO A 7 8.08 -7.14 8.34
N MET A 8 8.98 -6.53 7.55
CA MET A 8 9.04 -5.08 7.35
C MET A 8 7.61 -4.62 7.19
N GLN A 9 7.10 -3.96 8.23
CA GLN A 9 5.65 -3.87 8.38
C GLN A 9 5.11 -3.22 7.12
N ALA A 10 4.30 -3.97 6.36
CA ALA A 10 3.96 -3.58 5.00
C ALA A 10 3.40 -2.14 5.02
N ARG A 11 4.08 -1.24 4.31
CA ARG A 11 3.72 0.17 4.23
C ARG A 11 2.27 0.36 3.79
N PHE A 12 1.83 -0.49 2.87
CA PHE A 12 0.50 -0.49 2.29
C PHE A 12 -0.36 -1.62 2.88
N LEU A 13 -1.56 -1.27 3.35
CA LEU A 13 -2.51 -2.19 3.96
C LEU A 13 -3.87 -2.08 3.28
N VAL A 14 -4.54 -3.20 3.01
CA VAL A 14 -5.95 -3.14 2.58
C VAL A 14 -6.82 -2.95 3.82
N ARG A 15 -7.60 -1.87 3.85
CA ARG A 15 -8.57 -1.58 4.91
C ARG A 15 -9.97 -1.42 4.32
N ARG A 16 -10.96 -1.92 5.06
CA ARG A 16 -12.37 -1.67 4.77
C ARG A 16 -12.79 -0.35 5.40
N GLY A 17 -13.39 0.54 4.62
CA GLY A 17 -14.12 1.72 5.08
C GLY A 17 -15.58 1.37 5.43
N SER A 18 -16.47 2.35 5.43
CA SER A 18 -17.89 2.12 5.76
C SER A 18 -18.59 1.22 4.74
N THR A 19 -18.48 1.56 3.46
CA THR A 19 -19.10 0.82 2.33
C THR A 19 -18.07 0.20 1.38
N ASP A 20 -16.86 0.75 1.36
CA ASP A 20 -15.85 0.46 0.34
C ASP A 20 -14.54 -0.06 0.95
N TRP A 21 -13.58 -0.39 0.10
CA TRP A 21 -12.21 -0.74 0.47
C TRP A 21 -11.24 0.35 0.03
N MET A 22 -10.10 0.41 0.71
CA MET A 22 -9.01 1.30 0.38
C MET A 22 -7.66 0.62 0.64
N VAL A 23 -6.62 1.12 -0.02
CA VAL A 23 -5.24 0.84 0.38
C VAL A 23 -4.78 1.98 1.28
N TYR A 24 -4.45 1.67 2.52
CA TYR A 24 -3.94 2.59 3.52
C TYR A 24 -2.41 2.62 3.46
N ASP A 25 -1.84 3.80 3.26
CA ASP A 25 -0.40 4.07 3.38
C ASP A 25 -0.11 4.48 4.83
N ARG A 26 0.64 3.64 5.55
CA ARG A 26 1.01 3.88 6.94
C ARG A 26 1.93 5.09 7.11
N GLU A 27 2.74 5.41 6.11
CA GLU A 27 3.65 6.57 6.18
C GLU A 27 2.88 7.87 6.02
N ARG A 28 1.91 7.91 5.11
CA ARG A 28 1.02 9.07 4.90
C ARG A 28 -0.16 9.12 5.86
N LYS A 29 -0.34 8.07 6.67
CA LYS A 29 -1.46 7.89 7.61
C LYS A 29 -2.83 8.07 6.96
N GLY A 30 -2.97 7.69 5.70
CA GLY A 30 -4.17 7.92 4.90
C GLY A 30 -4.27 6.98 3.70
N PRO A 31 -5.22 7.21 2.79
CA PRO A 31 -5.29 6.48 1.53
C PRO A 31 -3.97 6.59 0.76
N ALA A 32 -3.49 5.47 0.21
CA ALA A 32 -2.32 5.44 -0.63
C ALA A 32 -2.58 6.25 -1.90
N GLN A 33 -1.60 7.05 -2.31
CA GLN A 33 -1.69 7.77 -3.58
C GLN A 33 -1.20 6.85 -4.69
N LEU A 34 -2.02 6.67 -5.74
CA LEU A 34 -1.70 5.75 -6.83
C LEU A 34 -0.59 6.30 -7.73
N GLU A 35 -0.56 7.62 -7.91
CA GLU A 35 0.37 8.34 -8.77
C GLU A 35 0.75 9.67 -8.11
N LYS A 36 1.88 10.27 -8.51
CA LYS A 36 2.28 11.59 -8.00
C LYS A 36 1.22 12.63 -8.41
N ASP A 37 0.58 13.27 -7.43
CA ASP A 37 -0.57 14.18 -7.60
C ASP A 37 -1.84 13.53 -8.19
N GLY A 38 -1.87 12.19 -8.21
CA GLY A 38 -3.00 11.41 -8.71
C GLY A 38 -4.05 11.10 -7.66
N ARG A 39 -4.98 10.23 -8.06
CA ARG A 39 -6.08 9.77 -7.21
C ARG A 39 -5.59 8.90 -6.04
N PHE A 40 -6.39 8.92 -4.98
CA PHE A 40 -6.22 8.06 -3.82
C PHE A 40 -6.83 6.67 -4.05
N ALA A 41 -6.22 5.66 -3.45
CA ALA A 41 -6.65 4.26 -3.48
C ALA A 41 -7.83 4.03 -2.52
N GLU A 42 -8.93 4.73 -2.73
CA GLU A 42 -10.19 4.63 -1.97
C GLU A 42 -11.37 4.30 -2.86
N LYS A 43 -12.53 3.98 -2.26
CA LYS A 43 -13.76 3.60 -2.98
C LYS A 43 -13.56 2.39 -3.90
N LEU A 44 -12.73 1.45 -3.46
CA LEU A 44 -12.36 0.25 -4.19
C LEU A 44 -13.20 -0.93 -3.75
N THR A 45 -13.31 -1.93 -4.61
CA THR A 45 -13.61 -3.29 -4.16
C THR A 45 -12.40 -3.89 -3.43
N LYS A 46 -12.63 -4.94 -2.63
CA LYS A 46 -11.55 -5.66 -1.95
C LYS A 46 -10.47 -6.14 -2.94
N GLU A 47 -10.91 -6.68 -4.07
CA GLU A 47 -10.02 -7.25 -5.08
C GLU A 47 -9.14 -6.18 -5.74
N GLN A 48 -9.72 -5.02 -6.07
CA GLN A 48 -8.97 -3.87 -6.57
C GLN A 48 -7.97 -3.35 -5.53
N ALA A 49 -8.35 -3.28 -4.25
CA ALA A 49 -7.45 -2.85 -3.19
C ALA A 49 -6.25 -3.81 -3.02
N GLU A 50 -6.47 -5.12 -3.10
CA GLU A 50 -5.38 -6.11 -3.06
C GLU A 50 -4.45 -5.99 -4.27
N GLN A 51 -5.00 -5.85 -5.50
CA GLN A 51 -4.19 -5.64 -6.69
C GLN A 51 -3.33 -4.37 -6.61
N ILE A 52 -3.91 -3.26 -6.12
CA ILE A 52 -3.19 -2.00 -5.93
C ILE A 52 -2.11 -2.15 -4.87
N LYS A 53 -2.40 -2.79 -3.73
CA LYS A 53 -1.40 -3.06 -2.68
C LYS A 53 -0.21 -3.84 -3.25
N GLN A 54 -0.45 -4.87 -4.06
CA GLN A 54 0.62 -5.63 -4.69
C GLN A 54 1.45 -4.76 -5.62
N ARG A 55 0.82 -3.97 -6.50
CA ARG A 55 1.51 -3.03 -7.39
C ARG A 55 2.38 -2.02 -6.64
N LEU A 56 1.84 -1.41 -5.58
CA LEU A 56 2.56 -0.44 -4.75
C LEU A 56 3.71 -1.09 -3.98
N THR A 57 3.53 -2.33 -3.50
CA THR A 57 4.59 -3.09 -2.81
C THR A 57 5.73 -3.41 -3.77
N VAL A 58 5.43 -3.84 -5.01
CA VAL A 58 6.46 -4.11 -6.04
C VAL A 58 7.20 -2.85 -6.45
N TRP A 59 6.50 -1.72 -6.67
CA TRP A 59 7.12 -0.44 -7.01
C TRP A 59 8.07 0.05 -5.91
N ASN A 60 7.65 0.00 -4.64
CA ASN A 60 8.47 0.41 -3.50
C ASN A 60 9.59 -0.59 -3.15
N SER A 61 9.62 -1.76 -3.79
CA SER A 61 10.67 -2.76 -3.63
C SER A 61 11.78 -2.64 -4.67
N GLN A 62 11.71 -1.68 -5.61
CA GLN A 62 12.88 -1.35 -6.42
C GLN A 62 13.93 -0.71 -5.51
N PRO A 63 15.12 -1.32 -5.31
CA PRO A 63 16.24 -0.54 -4.86
C PRO A 63 16.44 0.52 -5.94
N THR A 64 16.38 1.79 -5.56
CA THR A 64 16.98 2.84 -6.38
C THR A 64 18.46 2.46 -6.51
N SER A 65 18.80 1.75 -7.58
CA SER A 65 20.17 1.57 -8.01
C SER A 65 20.68 2.98 -8.32
N GLY A 66 21.43 3.53 -7.37
CA GLY A 66 22.36 4.63 -7.60
C GLY A 66 23.59 4.12 -8.35
#